data_AF-A0A060CKJ2-F1
#
_entry.id   AF-A0A060CKJ2-F1
#
_cell.length_a   1.000
_cell.length_b   1.000
_cell.length_c   1.000
_cell.angle_alpha   90.00
_cell.angle_beta   90.00
_cell.angle_gamma   90.00
#
_symmetry.space_group_name_H-M   'P 1'
#
loop_
_entity.id
_entity.type
_entity.pdbx_description
1 polymer ?
#
loop_
_entity_poly.entity_id
_entity_poly.type
_entity_poly.pdbx_seq_one_letter_code
_entity_poly.pdbx_strand_id
1 'polypeptide(L)'
;MVDVGPEIHAHQVDDDLYPTTYPLVKSDLDSAGHVPHSVVVGGHFGIADKPRTPWSRSVVYELHVKGFTKNMPGVPQELRGTYAGLAHPRCVARLHDLGITAVELLPVHAKQDEPFLTDRGLTTTGGTRRCPTSAPSPPTPRPGPDNAAPRPSSTNSAGWSRSSTRPA
;
A
#
# COMPACT_ATOMS: atom_id res chain seq x y z
N MET A 1 2.44 10.73 2.94
CA MET A 1 3.59 10.33 2.13
C MET A 1 4.67 9.99 3.13
N VAL A 2 5.24 8.78 3.08
CA VAL A 2 6.34 8.42 3.98
C VAL A 2 7.56 9.16 3.47
N ASP A 3 8.22 9.91 4.35
CA ASP A 3 9.48 10.57 4.03
C ASP A 3 10.55 9.47 3.88
N VAL A 4 11.21 9.44 2.73
CA VAL A 4 12.17 8.39 2.37
C VAL A 4 13.54 8.93 2.76
N GLY A 5 13.98 8.62 3.97
CA GLY A 5 15.27 9.06 4.52
C GLY A 5 16.29 7.92 4.66
N PRO A 6 17.54 8.22 5.06
CA PRO A 6 18.60 7.22 5.28
C PRO A 6 18.22 6.14 6.31
N GLU A 7 17.23 6.39 7.16
CA GLU A 7 16.72 5.49 8.20
C GLU A 7 16.09 4.21 7.65
N ILE A 8 15.65 4.18 6.38
CA ILE A 8 15.09 2.96 5.77
C ILE A 8 16.18 1.99 5.26
N HIS A 9 17.44 2.43 5.23
CA HIS A 9 18.57 1.65 4.74
C HIS A 9 19.30 0.97 5.91
N ALA A 10 19.54 -0.34 5.77
CA ALA A 10 20.33 -1.09 6.76
C ALA A 10 21.82 -0.71 6.79
N HIS A 11 22.27 0.09 5.82
CA HIS A 11 23.66 0.53 5.63
C HIS A 11 23.75 2.05 5.49
N GLN A 12 24.92 2.61 5.73
CA GLN A 12 25.19 4.04 5.61
C GLN A 12 25.08 4.50 4.15
N VAL A 13 24.27 5.54 3.92
CA VAL A 13 24.05 6.15 2.61
C VAL A 13 24.43 7.63 2.63
N ASP A 14 24.73 8.19 1.45
CA ASP A 14 24.95 9.62 1.26
C ASP A 14 23.63 10.40 1.11
N ASP A 15 23.74 11.70 0.84
CA ASP A 15 22.59 12.60 0.65
C ASP A 15 21.71 12.22 -0.55
N ASP A 16 22.26 11.44 -1.50
CA ASP A 16 21.57 10.91 -2.67
C ASP A 16 21.06 9.46 -2.46
N LEU A 17 21.12 8.95 -1.22
CA LEU A 17 20.73 7.60 -0.80
C LEU A 17 21.57 6.47 -1.43
N TYR A 18 22.76 6.77 -1.95
CA TYR A 18 23.70 5.76 -2.43
C TYR A 18 24.59 5.22 -1.30
N PRO A 19 25.03 3.95 -1.36
CA PRO A 19 25.95 3.41 -0.36
C PRO A 19 27.24 4.20 -0.30
N THR A 20 27.61 4.68 0.90
CA THR A 20 28.83 5.47 1.12
C THR A 20 30.11 4.71 0.82
N THR A 21 30.12 3.39 1.04
CA THR A 21 31.31 2.55 0.91
C THR A 21 30.96 1.13 0.45
N TYR A 22 31.92 0.47 -0.20
CA TYR A 22 31.95 -0.98 -0.38
C TYR A 22 33.25 -1.54 0.24
N PRO A 23 33.17 -2.51 1.18
CA PRO A 23 31.99 -3.23 1.67
C PRO A 23 31.03 -2.33 2.47
N LEU A 24 29.74 -2.71 2.49
CA LEU A 24 28.67 -1.94 3.12
C LEU A 24 28.89 -1.84 4.64
N VAL A 25 28.76 -0.62 5.18
CA VAL A 25 28.83 -0.34 6.61
C VAL A 25 27.42 -0.21 7.17
N LYS A 26 27.13 -0.86 8.30
CA LYS A 26 25.82 -0.81 8.96
C LYS A 26 25.45 0.63 9.36
N SER A 27 24.18 1.00 9.19
CA SER A 27 23.63 2.27 9.70
C SER A 27 23.38 2.21 11.21
N ASP A 28 23.67 3.30 11.92
CA ASP A 28 23.38 3.48 13.35
C ASP A 28 22.06 4.25 13.60
N LEU A 29 21.35 4.63 12.52
CA LEU A 29 20.09 5.37 12.61
C LEU A 29 18.92 4.48 13.07
N ASP A 30 17.97 5.07 13.79
CA ASP A 30 16.75 4.37 14.22
C ASP A 30 15.69 4.33 13.11
N SER A 31 15.39 3.12 12.65
CA SER A 31 14.39 2.88 11.62
C SER A 31 12.95 2.75 12.18
N ALA A 32 12.75 2.75 13.49
CA ALA A 32 11.45 2.44 14.11
C ALA A 32 10.29 3.34 13.63
N GLY A 33 10.57 4.61 13.35
CA GLY A 33 9.59 5.57 12.80
C GLY A 33 9.24 5.36 11.32
N HIS A 34 10.02 4.54 10.60
CA HIS A 34 9.99 4.42 9.14
C HIS A 34 9.65 2.99 8.65
N VAL A 35 9.44 2.05 9.58
CA VAL A 35 9.09 0.65 9.26
C VAL A 35 7.65 0.34 9.66
N PRO A 36 6.93 -0.50 8.88
CA PRO A 36 5.61 -0.95 9.27
C PRO A 36 5.68 -1.90 10.47
N HIS A 37 4.82 -1.68 11.47
CA HIS A 37 4.65 -2.58 12.59
C HIS A 37 3.66 -3.71 12.29
N SER A 38 3.92 -4.87 12.88
CA SER A 38 2.97 -6.00 12.84
C SER A 38 1.85 -5.79 13.85
N VAL A 39 0.64 -6.25 13.51
CA VAL A 39 -0.54 -6.19 14.39
C VAL A 39 -0.96 -7.61 14.73
N VAL A 40 -1.17 -7.89 16.02
CA VAL A 40 -1.74 -9.16 16.47
C VAL A 40 -3.24 -9.15 16.21
N VAL A 41 -3.72 -10.13 15.46
CA VAL A 41 -5.13 -10.29 15.11
C VAL A 41 -5.70 -11.58 15.71
N GLY A 42 -6.98 -11.55 16.07
CA GLY A 42 -7.69 -12.75 16.53
C GLY A 42 -7.88 -13.77 15.41
N GLY A 43 -7.90 -15.06 15.74
CA GLY A 43 -7.92 -16.16 14.77
C GLY A 43 -9.31 -16.71 14.42
N HIS A 44 -10.41 -16.16 14.96
CA HIS A 44 -11.74 -16.76 14.81
C HIS A 44 -12.59 -16.01 13.78
N PHE A 45 -12.95 -16.70 12.69
CA PHE A 45 -13.91 -16.23 11.70
C PHE A 45 -14.65 -17.43 11.11
N GLY A 46 -15.90 -17.23 10.69
CA GLY A 46 -16.68 -18.27 10.03
C GLY A 46 -16.09 -18.63 8.67
N ILE A 47 -15.83 -19.91 8.44
CA ILE A 47 -15.33 -20.42 7.14
C ILE A 47 -16.52 -21.04 6.41
N ALA A 48 -16.76 -20.60 5.17
CA ALA A 48 -17.75 -21.21 4.30
C ALA A 48 -17.25 -22.53 3.69
N ASP A 49 -18.17 -23.41 3.29
CA ASP A 49 -17.84 -24.65 2.60
C ASP A 49 -17.13 -24.39 1.26
N LYS A 50 -16.12 -25.21 0.97
CA LYS A 50 -15.33 -25.09 -0.26
C LYS A 50 -16.08 -25.71 -1.45
N PRO A 51 -16.14 -25.06 -2.63
CA PRO A 51 -16.83 -25.59 -3.81
C PRO A 51 -16.28 -26.93 -4.34
N ARG A 52 -14.99 -27.24 -4.08
CA ARG A 52 -14.32 -28.50 -4.47
C ARG A 52 -14.53 -28.88 -5.95
N THR A 53 -14.57 -27.91 -6.85
CA THR A 53 -14.72 -28.12 -8.30
C THR A 53 -13.58 -29.01 -8.83
N PRO A 54 -13.87 -30.14 -9.51
CA PRO A 54 -12.85 -30.98 -10.12
C PRO A 54 -12.06 -30.19 -11.18
N TRP A 55 -10.75 -30.43 -11.28
CA TRP A 55 -9.88 -29.72 -12.23
C TRP A 55 -10.39 -29.79 -13.67
N SER A 56 -10.91 -30.95 -14.10
CA SER A 56 -11.47 -31.14 -15.44
C SER A 56 -12.69 -30.25 -15.75
N ARG A 57 -13.26 -29.57 -14.75
CA ARG A 57 -14.39 -28.64 -14.86
C ARG A 57 -14.01 -27.22 -14.43
N SER A 58 -12.73 -26.97 -14.16
CA SER A 58 -12.27 -25.67 -13.70
C SER A 58 -12.06 -24.70 -14.86
N VAL A 59 -12.70 -23.53 -14.77
CA VAL A 59 -12.43 -22.34 -15.58
C VAL A 59 -11.86 -21.28 -14.66
N VAL A 60 -10.57 -20.99 -14.82
CA VAL A 60 -9.82 -20.04 -14.00
C VAL A 60 -9.86 -18.66 -14.63
N TYR A 61 -10.15 -17.63 -13.83
CA TYR A 61 -10.13 -16.24 -14.24
C TYR A 61 -9.14 -15.42 -13.40
N GLU A 62 -8.06 -14.97 -14.03
CA GLU A 62 -7.08 -14.11 -13.40
C GLU A 62 -7.60 -12.67 -13.31
N LEU A 63 -7.59 -12.07 -12.11
CA LEU A 63 -8.04 -10.69 -11.91
C LEU A 63 -7.26 -9.92 -10.85
N HIS A 64 -7.26 -8.59 -10.99
CA HIS A 64 -6.78 -7.67 -9.98
C HIS A 64 -7.94 -7.18 -9.10
N VAL A 65 -7.86 -7.35 -7.77
CA VAL A 65 -8.91 -6.94 -6.81
C VAL A 65 -9.35 -5.48 -7.03
N LYS A 66 -8.37 -4.56 -7.05
CA LYS A 66 -8.62 -3.14 -7.33
C LYS A 66 -9.21 -2.91 -8.73
N GLY A 67 -8.53 -3.38 -9.77
CA GLY A 67 -8.90 -3.11 -11.16
C GLY A 67 -10.28 -3.62 -11.54
N PHE A 68 -10.66 -4.80 -11.06
CA PHE A 68 -11.91 -5.47 -11.44
C PHE A 68 -13.16 -4.67 -11.05
N THR A 69 -13.17 -4.07 -9.86
CA THR A 69 -14.35 -3.37 -9.32
C THR A 69 -14.25 -1.85 -9.39
N LYS A 70 -13.10 -1.27 -9.75
CA LYS A 70 -12.85 0.18 -9.74
C LYS A 70 -13.91 0.98 -10.50
N ASN A 71 -14.31 0.48 -11.67
CA ASN A 71 -15.28 1.15 -12.57
C ASN A 71 -16.57 0.33 -12.73
N MET A 72 -16.83 -0.66 -11.86
CA MET A 72 -17.98 -1.54 -12.04
C MET A 72 -19.29 -0.84 -11.63
N PRO A 73 -20.28 -0.73 -12.55
CA PRO A 73 -21.59 -0.18 -12.21
C PRO A 73 -22.35 -1.13 -11.28
N GLY A 74 -23.12 -0.56 -10.35
CA GLY A 74 -23.92 -1.32 -9.38
C GLY A 74 -23.15 -1.82 -8.14
N VAL A 75 -21.85 -1.55 -8.03
CA VAL A 75 -21.11 -1.66 -6.76
C VAL A 75 -21.04 -0.27 -6.13
N PRO A 76 -21.41 -0.10 -4.84
CA PRO A 76 -21.27 1.17 -4.12
C PRO A 76 -19.83 1.69 -4.20
N GLN A 77 -19.68 3.01 -4.36
CA GLN A 77 -18.39 3.64 -4.66
C GLN A 77 -17.34 3.36 -3.58
N GLU A 78 -17.77 3.29 -2.33
CA GLU A 78 -16.98 2.99 -1.15
C GLU A 78 -16.41 1.55 -1.11
N LEU A 79 -17.05 0.62 -1.83
CA LEU A 79 -16.59 -0.77 -1.93
C LEU A 79 -15.70 -1.00 -3.15
N ARG A 80 -15.70 -0.09 -4.13
CA ARG A 80 -14.95 -0.27 -5.38
C ARG A 80 -13.44 -0.34 -5.11
N GLY A 81 -12.83 -1.33 -5.74
CA GLY A 81 -11.41 -1.61 -5.64
C GLY A 81 -10.97 -2.30 -4.34
N THR A 82 -11.91 -2.85 -3.57
CA THR A 82 -11.64 -3.54 -2.29
C THR A 82 -12.03 -5.02 -2.35
N TYR A 83 -11.58 -5.81 -1.37
CA TYR A 83 -12.01 -7.20 -1.20
C TYR A 83 -13.52 -7.32 -0.97
N ALA A 84 -14.11 -6.40 -0.20
CA ALA A 84 -15.56 -6.35 0.02
C ALA A 84 -16.32 -6.03 -1.27
N GLY A 85 -15.77 -5.15 -2.12
CA GLY A 85 -16.30 -4.91 -3.46
C GLY A 85 -16.27 -6.14 -4.34
N LEU A 86 -15.18 -6.91 -4.32
CA LEU A 86 -15.09 -8.16 -5.08
C LEU A 86 -16.12 -9.21 -4.63
N ALA A 87 -16.41 -9.26 -3.33
CA ALA A 87 -17.44 -10.14 -2.76
C ALA A 87 -18.88 -9.61 -2.93
N HIS A 88 -19.07 -8.43 -3.51
CA HIS A 88 -20.41 -7.84 -3.69
C HIS A 88 -21.28 -8.70 -4.62
N PRO A 89 -22.59 -8.87 -4.36
CA PRO A 89 -23.45 -9.76 -5.15
C PRO A 89 -23.43 -9.50 -6.66
N ARG A 90 -23.24 -8.24 -7.09
CA ARG A 90 -23.11 -7.88 -8.51
C ARG A 90 -21.84 -8.43 -9.16
N CYS A 91 -20.73 -8.44 -8.43
CA CYS A 91 -19.47 -9.03 -8.91
C CYS A 91 -19.58 -10.54 -9.01
N VAL A 92 -20.15 -11.18 -7.97
CA VAL A 92 -20.36 -12.62 -7.93
C VAL A 92 -21.28 -13.08 -9.06
N ALA A 93 -22.42 -12.40 -9.26
CA ALA A 93 -23.33 -12.68 -10.36
C ALA A 93 -22.62 -12.59 -11.72
N ARG A 94 -21.83 -11.53 -11.95
CA ARG A 94 -21.09 -11.36 -13.20
C ARG A 94 -20.10 -12.50 -13.47
N LEU A 95 -19.38 -12.96 -12.45
CA LEU A 95 -18.44 -14.09 -12.58
C LEU A 95 -19.18 -15.40 -12.86
N HIS A 96 -20.34 -15.59 -12.24
CA HIS A 96 -21.20 -16.75 -12.47
C HIS A 96 -21.81 -16.74 -13.88
N ASP A 97 -22.26 -15.59 -14.37
CA ASP A 97 -22.80 -15.40 -15.73
C ASP A 97 -21.74 -15.68 -16.81
N LEU A 98 -20.46 -15.43 -16.50
CA LEU A 98 -19.33 -15.78 -17.36
C LEU A 98 -18.98 -17.29 -17.34
N GLY A 99 -19.57 -18.07 -16.44
CA GLY A 99 -19.26 -19.48 -16.26
C GLY A 99 -17.90 -19.73 -15.58
N ILE A 100 -17.36 -18.73 -14.88
CA ILE A 100 -16.09 -18.87 -14.15
C ILE A 100 -16.32 -19.71 -12.90
N THR A 101 -15.44 -20.67 -12.65
CA THR A 101 -15.53 -21.56 -11.48
C THR A 101 -14.47 -21.26 -10.42
N ALA A 102 -13.36 -20.63 -10.81
CA ALA A 102 -12.27 -20.26 -9.91
C ALA A 102 -11.70 -18.90 -10.30
N VAL A 103 -11.38 -18.08 -9.30
CA VAL A 103 -10.73 -16.78 -9.49
C VAL A 103 -9.29 -16.87 -9.00
N GLU A 104 -8.35 -16.47 -9.84
CA GLU A 104 -6.94 -16.31 -9.49
C GLU A 104 -6.65 -14.83 -9.25
N LEU A 105 -6.25 -14.48 -8.03
CA LEU A 105 -5.99 -13.09 -7.69
C LEU A 105 -4.53 -12.74 -7.96
N LEU A 106 -4.32 -11.65 -8.70
CA LEU A 106 -3.02 -10.97 -8.75
C LEU A 106 -2.54 -10.61 -7.33
N PRO A 107 -1.21 -10.45 -7.11
CA PRO A 107 -0.60 -10.50 -5.79
C PRO A 107 -1.35 -9.75 -4.69
N VAL A 108 -1.91 -10.51 -3.74
CA VAL A 108 -2.66 -10.01 -2.58
C VAL A 108 -1.83 -9.89 -1.31
N HIS A 109 -0.59 -10.37 -1.31
CA HIS A 109 0.31 -10.25 -0.16
C HIS A 109 0.69 -8.78 0.09
N ALA A 110 0.94 -8.44 1.35
CA ALA A 110 1.40 -7.12 1.74
C ALA A 110 2.61 -6.70 0.90
N LYS A 111 2.51 -5.52 0.30
CA LYS A 111 3.55 -4.96 -0.55
C LYS A 111 3.92 -3.55 -0.14
N GLN A 112 5.16 -3.19 -0.42
CA GLN A 112 5.66 -1.83 -0.31
C GLN A 112 6.00 -1.32 -1.70
N ASP A 113 5.78 -0.04 -1.93
CA ASP A 113 6.23 0.62 -3.15
C ASP A 113 7.75 0.80 -3.11
N GLU A 114 8.38 0.73 -4.28
CA GLU A 114 9.82 0.94 -4.40
C GLU A 114 10.17 2.41 -4.12
N PRO A 115 11.30 2.70 -3.44
CA PRO A 115 11.75 4.08 -3.20
C PRO A 115 11.80 4.90 -4.49
N PHE A 116 12.42 4.37 -5.56
CA PHE A 116 12.54 5.07 -6.85
C PHE A 116 11.19 5.37 -7.55
N LEU A 117 10.14 4.59 -7.27
CA LEU A 117 8.79 4.85 -7.77
C LEU A 117 8.12 5.93 -6.94
N THR A 118 8.33 5.89 -5.62
CA THR A 118 7.79 6.86 -4.67
C THR A 118 8.34 8.26 -4.95
N ASP A 119 9.64 8.38 -5.26
CA ASP A 119 10.28 9.66 -5.66
C ASP A 119 9.67 10.26 -6.93
N ARG A 120 9.11 9.41 -7.80
CA ARG A 120 8.46 9.80 -9.06
C ARG A 120 6.94 9.95 -8.93
N GLY A 121 6.38 9.83 -7.72
CA GLY A 121 4.94 9.85 -7.47
C GLY A 121 4.18 8.67 -8.09
N LEU A 122 4.89 7.60 -8.45
CA LEU A 122 4.33 6.37 -9.02
C LEU A 122 4.06 5.35 -7.92
N THR A 123 3.04 4.52 -8.13
CA THR A 123 2.68 3.42 -7.21
C THR A 123 2.72 2.10 -7.97
N THR A 124 3.14 1.03 -7.29
CA THR A 124 3.14 -0.30 -7.90
C THR A 124 1.73 -0.85 -7.95
N THR A 125 1.17 -0.98 -9.15
CA THR A 125 -0.12 -1.69 -9.33
C THR A 125 0.08 -3.20 -9.20
N GLY A 126 1.17 -3.76 -9.75
CA GLY A 126 1.72 -5.07 -9.37
C GLY A 126 3.01 -4.86 -8.56
N GLY A 127 3.03 -5.07 -7.25
CA GLY A 127 3.35 -6.39 -6.70
C GLY A 127 4.85 -6.67 -6.48
N THR A 128 5.77 -5.73 -6.74
CA THR A 128 7.21 -6.06 -6.88
C THR A 128 8.02 -6.15 -5.56
N ARG A 129 7.53 -5.68 -4.40
CA ARG A 129 8.16 -6.01 -3.10
C ARG A 129 7.16 -6.61 -2.13
N ARG A 130 7.32 -7.89 -1.82
CA ARG A 130 6.54 -8.61 -0.80
C ARG A 130 7.13 -8.39 0.59
N CYS A 131 6.29 -7.90 1.50
CA CYS A 131 6.49 -7.97 2.95
C CYS A 131 5.84 -9.26 3.49
N PRO A 132 5.99 -9.65 4.79
CA PRO A 132 5.84 -11.04 5.25
C PRO A 132 4.61 -11.77 4.71
N THR A 133 4.84 -13.03 4.33
CA THR A 133 3.98 -13.92 3.54
C THR A 133 2.57 -14.15 4.10
N SER A 134 2.26 -13.68 5.31
CA SER A 134 1.01 -13.95 6.04
C SER A 134 0.02 -12.78 6.10
N ALA A 135 0.36 -11.59 5.58
CA ALA A 135 -0.53 -10.42 5.61
C ALA A 135 -1.08 -10.06 4.22
N PRO A 136 -2.39 -9.78 4.07
CA PRO A 136 -2.91 -9.21 2.83
C PRO A 136 -2.48 -7.75 2.69
N SER A 137 -2.32 -7.28 1.45
CA SER A 137 -2.05 -5.87 1.15
C SER A 137 -3.19 -5.01 1.69
N PRO A 138 -2.89 -3.95 2.47
CA PRO A 138 -3.90 -3.00 2.87
C PRO A 138 -4.50 -2.33 1.62
N PRO A 139 -5.80 -2.00 1.64
CA PRO A 139 -6.39 -1.19 0.58
C PRO A 139 -5.69 0.17 0.52
N THR A 140 -5.71 0.81 -0.66
CA THR A 140 -5.22 2.19 -0.81
C THR A 140 -5.90 3.09 0.23
N PRO A 141 -5.17 3.92 1.00
CA PRO A 141 -5.76 4.76 2.02
C PRO A 141 -6.78 5.73 1.41
N ARG A 142 -7.88 5.95 2.14
CA ARG A 142 -8.86 7.01 1.86
C ARG A 142 -8.18 8.37 2.15
N PRO A 143 -8.36 9.41 1.34
CA PRO A 143 -8.19 10.78 1.84
C PRO A 143 -9.30 11.00 2.89
N GLY A 144 -8.94 11.01 4.16
CA GLY A 144 -9.84 11.34 5.26
C GLY A 144 -9.97 12.86 5.42
N PRO A 145 -11.09 13.37 5.96
CA PRO A 145 -11.20 14.76 6.36
C PRO A 145 -10.29 15.01 7.57
N ASP A 146 -9.63 16.16 7.57
CA ASP A 146 -8.78 16.75 8.61
C ASP A 146 -8.75 16.00 9.96
N ASN A 147 -7.64 15.33 10.23
CA ASN A 147 -7.25 15.00 11.60
C ASN A 147 -5.90 15.65 11.88
N ALA A 148 -5.97 16.96 12.13
CA ALA A 148 -4.89 17.73 12.71
C ALA A 148 -4.70 17.28 14.17
N ALA A 149 -3.76 16.35 14.40
CA ALA A 149 -3.16 16.19 15.72
C ALA A 149 -2.10 17.29 15.93
N PRO A 150 -1.96 17.83 17.15
CA PRO A 150 -1.23 19.07 17.40
C PRO A 150 0.27 18.91 17.17
N ARG A 151 0.84 19.81 16.37
CA ARG A 151 2.29 19.94 16.21
C ARG A 151 2.89 20.36 17.56
N PRO A 152 3.85 19.63 18.15
CA PRO A 152 4.58 20.14 19.30
C PRO A 152 5.42 21.34 18.87
N SER A 153 5.09 22.50 19.43
CA SER A 153 5.87 23.72 19.31
C SER A 153 7.20 23.53 20.05
N SER A 154 8.28 23.37 19.30
CA SER A 154 9.62 23.72 19.77
C SER A 154 10.03 25.01 19.10
N THR A 155 9.92 26.09 19.87
CA THR A 155 10.61 27.34 19.64
C THR A 155 12.11 27.05 19.54
N ASN A 156 12.74 27.44 18.44
CA ASN A 156 14.04 28.06 18.59
C ASN A 156 14.19 29.21 17.59
N SER A 157 14.24 30.38 18.18
CA SER A 157 14.50 31.67 17.59
C SER A 157 15.88 31.73 16.95
N ALA A 158 15.92 32.05 15.66
CA ALA A 158 17.05 32.71 15.02
C ALA A 158 16.46 33.62 13.94
N GLY A 159 16.54 34.93 14.16
CA GLY A 159 15.94 35.93 13.29
C GLY A 159 16.64 36.05 11.95
N TRP A 160 15.95 36.70 11.01
CA TRP A 160 16.52 37.76 10.18
C TRP A 160 15.38 38.58 9.55
N SER A 161 15.37 39.87 9.87
CA SER A 161 14.56 40.90 9.21
C SER A 161 15.27 41.34 7.94
N ARG A 162 14.54 41.46 6.82
CA ARG A 162 14.84 42.46 5.78
C ARG A 162 13.54 42.99 5.19
N SER A 163 13.26 44.25 5.51
CA SER A 163 12.48 45.20 4.74
C SER A 163 13.16 45.47 3.40
N SER A 164 12.39 45.57 2.32
CA SER A 164 12.81 46.30 1.12
C SER A 164 11.60 46.90 0.40
N THR A 165 11.41 48.18 0.64
CA THR A 165 10.67 49.12 -0.21
C THR A 165 11.23 49.06 -1.64
N ARG A 166 10.36 48.91 -2.65
CA ARG A 166 10.68 49.12 -4.07
C ARG A 166 10.56 50.62 -4.40
N PRO A 167 11.45 51.17 -5.24
CA PRO A 167 11.11 52.33 -6.05
C PRO A 167 11.21 52.01 -7.55
N ALA A 168 10.21 52.46 -8.30
CA ALA A 168 10.32 53.29 -9.49
C ALA A 168 8.93 53.86 -9.79
#